data_AF-A0A7Y6X9P8-F1
#
_entry.id   AF-A0A7Y6X9P8-F1
#
_cell.length_a   1.000
_cell.length_b   1.000
_cell.length_c   1.000
_cell.angle_alpha   90.00
_cell.angle_beta   90.00
_cell.angle_gamma   90.00
#
_symmetry.space_group_name_H-M   'P 1'
#
loop_
_entity.id
_entity.type
_entity.pdbx_description
1 polymer ?
#
loop_
_entity_poly.entity_id
_entity_poly.type
_entity_poly.pdbx_seq_one_letter_code
_entity_poly.pdbx_strand_id
1 'polypeptide(L)'
;MGSEYPAGLRFQMAPEVKGNLIADVVPNALGYFMVSKRMKELLSQHATADIEYLPFSLLNTKGRVVADDLHIVNVLGARDWADIDRSFGARRTSLEGEREFGRIRRLYLRDDAVDPSTNLFRLGAMPKLILMREDLREHFERAGMTGAVFHGMGVKVDIQ
;
A
#
# COMPACT_ATOMS: atom_id res chain seq x y z
N MET A 1 -0.18 -17.61 -0.57
CA MET A 1 -0.91 -16.83 -1.60
C MET A 1 -0.23 -16.93 -2.95
N GLY A 2 1.12 -16.89 -3.03
CA GLY A 2 1.85 -17.03 -4.30
C GLY A 2 1.52 -18.27 -5.18
N SER A 3 1.19 -19.42 -4.58
CA SER A 3 0.82 -20.64 -5.32
C SER A 3 -0.58 -20.63 -5.94
N GLU A 4 -1.46 -19.74 -5.48
CA GLU A 4 -2.87 -19.64 -5.92
C GLU A 4 -3.11 -18.40 -6.79
N TYR A 5 -2.08 -17.58 -7.01
CA TYR A 5 -2.21 -16.35 -7.79
C TYR A 5 -2.33 -16.67 -9.29
N PRO A 6 -3.39 -16.20 -9.97
CA PRO A 6 -3.65 -16.59 -11.34
C PRO A 6 -2.60 -16.04 -12.31
N ALA A 7 -2.10 -16.91 -13.18
CA ALA A 7 -1.20 -16.51 -14.25
C ALA A 7 -1.93 -15.53 -15.20
N GLY A 8 -1.27 -14.41 -15.51
CA GLY A 8 -1.80 -13.42 -16.46
C GLY A 8 -3.00 -12.64 -15.95
N LEU A 9 -3.10 -12.37 -14.64
CA LEU A 9 -4.15 -11.53 -14.06
C LEU A 9 -4.23 -10.17 -14.79
N ARG A 10 -5.46 -9.75 -15.09
CA ARG A 10 -5.73 -8.47 -15.74
C ARG A 10 -6.75 -7.69 -14.92
N PHE A 11 -6.45 -6.42 -14.69
CA PHE A 11 -7.45 -5.45 -14.21
C PHE A 11 -7.85 -4.54 -15.37
N GLN A 12 -9.11 -4.12 -15.37
CA GLN A 12 -9.61 -3.14 -16.33
C GLN A 12 -9.99 -1.86 -15.58
N MET A 13 -9.55 -0.72 -16.12
CA MET A 13 -9.95 0.58 -15.59
C MET A 13 -11.46 0.75 -15.63
N ALA A 14 -12.01 1.32 -14.55
CA ALA A 14 -13.41 1.64 -14.48
C ALA A 14 -13.80 2.69 -15.55
N PRO A 15 -15.00 2.61 -16.15
CA PRO A 15 -15.42 3.49 -17.27
C PRO A 15 -15.29 4.99 -16.99
N GLU A 16 -15.33 5.40 -15.73
CA GLU A 16 -15.26 6.79 -15.26
C GLU A 16 -13.85 7.38 -15.37
N VAL A 17 -12.81 6.55 -15.49
CA VAL A 17 -11.42 6.98 -15.62
C VAL A 17 -11.16 7.48 -17.04
N LYS A 18 -10.79 8.77 -17.16
CA LYS A 18 -10.56 9.43 -18.46
C LYS A 18 -9.08 9.56 -18.86
N GLY A 19 -8.14 9.25 -17.97
CA GLY A 19 -6.70 9.37 -18.19
C GLY A 19 -6.01 8.02 -18.40
N ASN A 20 -4.92 8.02 -19.18
CA ASN A 20 -4.08 6.83 -19.43
C ASN A 20 -2.70 6.91 -18.76
N LEU A 21 -2.39 8.01 -18.06
CA LEU A 21 -1.13 8.15 -17.36
C LEU A 21 -1.12 7.21 -16.15
N ILE A 22 -0.17 6.27 -16.13
CA ILE A 22 0.02 5.35 -15.02
C ILE A 22 1.18 5.87 -14.17
N ALA A 23 0.86 6.23 -12.93
CA ALA A 23 1.86 6.64 -11.95
C ALA A 23 2.60 5.41 -11.38
N ASP A 24 3.70 5.65 -10.66
CA ASP A 24 4.49 4.57 -10.06
C ASP A 24 3.77 3.86 -8.92
N VAL A 25 2.89 4.57 -8.21
CA VAL A 25 1.89 4.00 -7.31
C VAL A 25 0.53 4.19 -7.97
N VAL A 26 -0.15 3.07 -8.25
CA VAL A 26 -1.39 3.04 -9.01
C VAL A 26 -2.58 3.07 -8.05
N PRO A 27 -3.36 4.17 -8.03
CA PRO A 27 -4.53 4.26 -7.16
C PRO A 27 -5.61 3.27 -7.58
N ASN A 28 -6.31 2.70 -6.61
CA ASN A 28 -7.39 1.75 -6.85
C ASN A 28 -8.40 1.77 -5.69
N ALA A 29 -9.62 1.31 -5.96
CA ALA A 29 -10.70 1.28 -4.97
C ALA A 29 -10.55 0.15 -3.93
N LEU A 30 -9.68 -0.82 -4.17
CA LEU A 30 -9.49 -2.00 -3.31
C LEU A 30 -8.46 -1.75 -2.19
N GLY A 31 -7.71 -0.65 -2.27
CA GLY A 31 -6.64 -0.34 -1.32
C GLY A 31 -5.42 -1.25 -1.45
N TYR A 32 -5.23 -1.90 -2.60
CA TYR A 32 -4.01 -2.65 -2.87
C TYR A 32 -2.85 -1.72 -3.16
N PHE A 33 -1.65 -2.06 -2.67
CA PHE A 33 -0.45 -1.32 -3.00
C PHE A 33 0.06 -1.73 -4.39
N MET A 34 -0.58 -1.21 -5.43
CA MET A 34 -0.26 -1.48 -6.83
C MET A 34 0.85 -0.54 -7.31
N VAL A 35 1.88 -1.09 -7.96
CA VAL A 35 3.07 -0.32 -8.35
C VAL A 35 3.55 -0.63 -9.75
N SER A 36 4.25 0.33 -10.35
CA SER A 36 5.02 0.15 -11.59
C SER A 36 6.21 -0.80 -11.39
N LYS A 37 6.75 -1.33 -12.49
CA LYS A 37 8.02 -2.07 -12.46
C LYS A 37 9.14 -1.25 -11.82
N ARG A 38 9.23 0.04 -12.14
CA ARG A 38 10.24 0.96 -11.59
C ARG A 38 10.16 1.07 -10.07
N MET A 39 8.95 1.21 -9.53
CA MET A 39 8.75 1.23 -8.09
C MET A 39 9.01 -0.13 -7.44
N LYS A 40 8.62 -1.23 -8.09
CA LYS A 40 8.94 -2.60 -7.65
C LYS A 40 10.46 -2.82 -7.55
N GLU A 41 11.24 -2.30 -8.50
CA GLU A 41 12.70 -2.37 -8.48
C GLU A 41 13.29 -1.55 -7.32
N LEU A 42 12.79 -0.33 -7.09
CA LEU A 42 13.19 0.51 -5.96
C LEU A 42 12.90 -0.17 -4.62
N LEU A 43 11.71 -0.73 -4.47
CA LEU A 43 11.33 -1.51 -3.28
C LEU A 43 12.22 -2.74 -3.10
N SER A 44 12.53 -3.46 -4.18
CA SER A 44 13.42 -4.63 -4.10
C SER A 44 14.85 -4.28 -3.68
N GLN A 45 15.31 -3.06 -3.94
CA GLN A 45 16.65 -2.59 -3.58
C GLN A 45 16.73 -2.01 -2.17
N HIS A 46 15.66 -1.37 -1.70
CA HIS A 46 15.71 -0.53 -0.51
C HIS A 46 14.74 -0.94 0.61
N ALA A 47 13.67 -1.68 0.31
CA ALA A 47 12.78 -2.17 1.35
C ALA A 47 13.40 -3.39 2.04
N THR A 48 13.32 -3.42 3.37
CA THR A 48 13.83 -4.52 4.20
C THR A 48 12.74 -5.49 4.65
N ALA A 49 11.50 -5.23 4.25
CA ALA A 49 10.37 -6.09 4.54
C ALA A 49 10.35 -7.33 3.64
N ASP A 50 9.71 -8.39 4.12
CA ASP A 50 9.36 -9.53 3.29
C ASP A 50 8.17 -9.18 2.38
N ILE A 51 8.36 -9.27 1.07
CA ILE A 51 7.42 -8.76 0.06
C ILE A 51 7.23 -9.81 -1.03
N GLU A 52 5.97 -10.18 -1.25
CA GLU A 52 5.57 -10.87 -2.48
C GLU A 52 5.17 -9.83 -3.54
N TYR A 53 5.70 -9.96 -4.75
CA TYR A 53 5.33 -9.13 -5.90
C TYR A 53 4.44 -9.94 -6.84
N LEU A 54 3.15 -9.57 -6.92
CA LEU A 54 2.16 -10.30 -7.70
C LEU A 54 1.91 -9.57 -9.03
N PRO A 55 2.36 -10.10 -10.18
CA PRO A 55 2.30 -9.38 -11.45
C PRO A 55 0.87 -9.27 -11.98
N PHE A 56 0.56 -8.18 -12.68
CA PHE A 56 -0.70 -8.03 -13.41
C PHE A 56 -0.56 -7.07 -14.59
N SER A 57 -1.48 -7.17 -15.54
CA SER A 57 -1.62 -6.18 -16.62
C SER A 57 -2.84 -5.30 -16.40
N LEU A 58 -2.74 -4.03 -16.78
CA LEU A 58 -3.81 -3.06 -16.74
C LEU A 58 -4.35 -2.79 -18.14
N LEU A 59 -5.66 -2.95 -18.29
CA LEU A 59 -6.42 -2.60 -19.48
C LEU A 59 -7.07 -1.23 -19.26
N ASN A 60 -7.10 -0.39 -20.29
CA ASN A 60 -7.93 0.81 -20.26
C ASN A 60 -9.43 0.47 -20.33
N THR A 61 -10.27 1.50 -20.27
CA THR A 61 -11.73 1.38 -20.36
C THR A 61 -12.22 0.68 -21.64
N LYS A 62 -11.41 0.66 -22.71
CA LYS A 62 -11.69 -0.01 -23.99
C LYS A 62 -11.10 -1.43 -24.10
N GLY A 63 -10.57 -1.97 -23.01
CA GLY A 63 -9.98 -3.32 -22.97
C GLY A 63 -8.59 -3.44 -23.61
N ARG A 64 -7.94 -2.33 -23.96
CA ARG A 64 -6.57 -2.35 -24.52
C ARG A 64 -5.55 -2.30 -23.39
N VAL A 65 -4.49 -3.09 -23.49
CA VAL A 65 -3.37 -3.06 -22.54
C VAL A 65 -2.72 -1.67 -22.56
N VAL A 66 -2.57 -1.07 -21.37
CA VAL A 66 -1.85 0.21 -21.18
C VAL A 66 -0.61 0.08 -20.31
N ALA A 67 -0.51 -1.00 -19.53
CA ALA A 67 0.69 -1.43 -18.84
C ALA A 67 0.61 -2.95 -18.60
N ASP A 68 1.70 -3.68 -18.79
CA ASP A 68 1.75 -5.14 -18.64
C ASP A 68 2.77 -5.63 -17.61
N ASP A 69 3.48 -4.71 -16.95
CA ASP A 69 4.54 -4.96 -15.98
C ASP A 69 4.26 -4.32 -14.60
N LEU A 70 2.98 -4.26 -14.21
CA LEU A 70 2.57 -3.78 -12.90
C LEU A 70 2.56 -4.92 -11.86
N HIS A 71 2.66 -4.55 -10.60
CA HIS A 71 2.74 -5.51 -9.49
C HIS A 71 1.88 -5.06 -8.32
N ILE A 72 1.18 -5.98 -7.67
CA ILE A 72 0.66 -5.77 -6.32
C ILE A 72 1.81 -6.08 -5.36
N VAL A 73 2.13 -5.13 -4.48
CA VAL A 73 3.12 -5.27 -3.42
C VAL A 73 2.41 -5.85 -2.20
N ASN A 74 2.58 -7.14 -1.97
CA ASN A 74 2.06 -7.83 -0.80
C ASN A 74 3.12 -7.88 0.30
N VAL A 75 3.14 -6.86 1.16
CA VAL A 75 4.01 -6.82 2.36
C VAL A 75 3.52 -7.85 3.37
N LEU A 76 4.36 -8.83 3.69
CA LEU A 76 4.05 -9.92 4.61
C LEU A 76 4.25 -9.49 6.07
N GLY A 77 3.64 -10.24 6.99
CA GLY A 77 3.82 -10.02 8.43
C GLY A 77 3.13 -8.76 8.96
N ALA A 78 1.83 -8.60 8.68
CA ALA A 78 1.02 -7.54 9.29
C ALA A 78 1.12 -7.59 10.82
N ARG A 79 1.31 -6.43 11.46
CA ARG A 79 1.42 -6.34 12.93
C ARG A 79 0.51 -5.27 13.48
N ASP A 80 0.00 -5.51 14.68
CA ASP A 80 -0.81 -4.54 15.40
C ASP A 80 0.08 -3.50 16.09
N TRP A 81 0.56 -2.48 15.36
CA TRP A 81 1.36 -1.42 15.98
C TRP A 81 0.58 -0.18 16.35
N ALA A 82 -0.70 -0.10 15.98
CA ALA A 82 -1.50 1.06 16.28
C ALA A 82 -1.61 1.22 17.80
N ASP A 83 -1.26 2.39 18.31
CA ASP A 83 -1.72 2.80 19.62
C ASP A 83 -3.19 3.20 19.48
N ILE A 84 -4.08 2.22 19.68
CA ILE A 84 -5.52 2.39 19.47
C ILE A 84 -6.08 3.49 20.36
N ASP A 85 -5.57 3.66 21.58
CA ASP A 85 -6.11 4.61 22.55
C ASP A 85 -5.69 6.05 22.24
N ARG A 86 -4.46 6.26 21.75
CA ARG A 86 -3.98 7.59 21.31
C ARG A 86 -4.44 7.95 19.89
N SER A 87 -4.72 6.95 19.06
CA SER A 87 -5.12 7.15 17.66
C SER A 87 -6.60 7.49 17.52
N PHE A 88 -6.93 8.31 16.52
CA PHE A 88 -8.27 8.81 16.29
C PHE A 88 -8.81 8.38 14.92
N GLY A 89 -10.03 7.87 14.89
CA GLY A 89 -10.63 7.34 13.67
C GLY A 89 -11.95 6.62 13.92
N ALA A 90 -12.70 6.36 12.83
CA ALA A 90 -13.87 5.50 12.90
C ALA A 90 -13.44 4.05 13.04
N ARG A 91 -14.05 3.34 13.98
CA ARG A 91 -13.76 1.94 14.26
C ARG A 91 -14.77 1.04 13.60
N ARG A 92 -14.33 -0.14 13.23
CA ARG A 92 -15.20 -1.25 12.81
C ARG A 92 -14.69 -2.54 13.44
N THR A 93 -15.55 -3.53 13.50
CA THR A 93 -15.16 -4.89 13.84
C THR A 93 -14.88 -5.64 12.55
N SER A 94 -13.73 -6.32 12.46
CA SER A 94 -13.42 -7.21 11.33
C SER A 94 -14.37 -8.40 11.30
N LEU A 95 -14.30 -9.22 10.23
CA LEU A 95 -15.08 -10.46 10.16
C LEU A 95 -14.66 -11.46 11.26
N GLU A 96 -13.39 -11.39 11.65
CA GLU A 96 -12.75 -12.21 12.68
C GLU A 96 -12.96 -11.66 14.11
N GLY A 97 -13.70 -10.54 14.26
CA GLY A 97 -14.01 -9.95 15.56
C GLY A 97 -12.97 -8.96 16.08
N GLU A 98 -11.95 -8.62 15.30
CA GLU A 98 -10.87 -7.72 15.72
C GLU A 98 -11.27 -6.24 15.55
N ARG A 99 -10.73 -5.36 16.40
CA ARG A 99 -10.99 -3.91 16.28
C ARG A 99 -10.09 -3.32 15.21
N GLU A 100 -10.69 -2.92 14.11
CA GLU A 100 -10.02 -2.27 12.99
C GLU A 100 -10.41 -0.79 12.88
N PHE A 101 -9.62 -0.04 12.12
CA PHE A 101 -10.03 1.26 11.60
C PHE A 101 -10.80 1.09 10.29
N GLY A 102 -12.01 1.64 10.24
CA GLY A 102 -12.69 1.92 8.98
C GLY A 102 -12.30 3.28 8.40
N ARG A 103 -11.72 4.16 9.21
CA ARG A 103 -11.18 5.47 8.79
C ARG A 103 -10.18 5.97 9.82
N ILE A 104 -9.01 6.41 9.39
CA ILE A 104 -7.98 7.02 10.23
C ILE A 104 -8.00 8.53 10.03
N ARG A 105 -8.06 9.27 11.14
CA ARG A 105 -7.93 10.73 11.19
C ARG A 105 -6.62 11.18 11.84
N ARG A 106 -6.06 10.34 12.70
CA ARG A 106 -4.74 10.52 13.30
C ARG A 106 -4.24 9.15 13.77
N LEU A 107 -3.02 8.78 13.38
CA LEU A 107 -2.39 7.52 13.78
C LEU A 107 -1.20 7.81 14.68
N TYR A 108 -1.08 7.02 15.74
CA TYR A 108 0.11 6.89 16.57
C TYR A 108 0.47 5.40 16.63
N LEU A 109 1.76 5.11 16.71
CA LEU A 109 2.27 3.76 16.92
C LEU A 109 2.66 3.59 18.39
N ARG A 110 2.65 2.35 18.86
CA ARG A 110 3.19 1.99 20.18
C ARG A 110 4.72 2.08 20.14
N ASP A 111 5.31 2.74 21.14
CA ASP A 111 6.74 3.08 21.18
C ASP A 111 7.66 1.85 21.20
N ASP A 112 7.16 0.70 21.67
CA ASP A 112 7.88 -0.56 21.85
C ASP A 112 7.73 -1.55 20.69
N ALA A 113 6.95 -1.21 19.65
CA ALA A 113 6.44 -2.23 18.76
C ALA A 113 7.13 -2.29 17.38
N VAL A 114 7.73 -1.18 16.92
CA VAL A 114 8.26 -1.08 15.55
C VAL A 114 9.67 -1.65 15.45
N ASP A 115 9.81 -2.75 14.71
CA ASP A 115 11.09 -3.38 14.42
C ASP A 115 12.08 -2.38 13.79
N PRO A 116 13.26 -2.11 14.40
CA PRO A 116 14.23 -1.17 13.86
C PRO A 116 14.84 -1.61 12.53
N SER A 117 14.80 -2.91 12.20
CA SER A 117 15.37 -3.47 10.98
C SER A 117 14.43 -3.40 9.77
N THR A 118 13.13 -3.21 10.00
CA THR A 118 12.13 -3.13 8.93
C THR A 118 11.79 -1.67 8.62
N ASN A 119 11.69 -1.30 7.33
CA ASN A 119 11.40 0.07 6.90
C ASN A 119 10.11 0.24 6.07
N LEU A 120 9.42 -0.86 5.77
CA LEU A 120 8.12 -0.88 5.11
C LEU A 120 7.21 -1.87 5.82
N PHE A 121 5.96 -1.51 6.04
CA PHE A 121 5.12 -2.35 6.86
C PHE A 121 3.63 -2.28 6.54
N ARG A 122 2.92 -3.35 6.94
CA ARG A 122 1.46 -3.43 6.87
C ARG A 122 0.84 -3.31 8.26
N LEU A 123 -0.08 -2.36 8.43
CA LEU A 123 -0.76 -2.16 9.70
C LEU A 123 -1.86 -3.22 9.90
N GLY A 124 -1.80 -4.00 10.98
CA GLY A 124 -2.81 -5.02 11.29
C GLY A 124 -4.21 -4.44 11.44
N ALA A 125 -4.36 -3.35 12.19
CA ALA A 125 -5.63 -2.67 12.39
C ALA A 125 -6.22 -1.98 11.14
N MET A 126 -5.47 -1.91 10.03
CA MET A 126 -5.94 -1.42 8.73
C MET A 126 -5.02 -1.93 7.60
N PRO A 127 -5.19 -3.18 7.12
CA PRO A 127 -4.20 -3.86 6.26
C PRO A 127 -3.89 -3.19 4.91
N LYS A 128 -4.77 -2.30 4.44
CA LYS A 128 -4.55 -1.47 3.25
C LYS A 128 -3.67 -0.25 3.48
N LEU A 129 -3.40 0.11 4.73
CA LEU A 129 -2.48 1.18 5.06
C LEU A 129 -1.05 0.61 5.14
N ILE A 130 -0.18 1.15 4.28
CA ILE A 130 1.25 0.88 4.31
C ILE A 130 1.93 1.98 5.12
N LEU A 131 2.73 1.56 6.09
CA LEU A 131 3.61 2.41 6.87
C LEU A 131 5.02 2.30 6.32
N MET A 132 5.78 3.38 6.44
CA MET A 132 7.12 3.47 5.90
C MET A 132 7.98 4.29 6.83
N ARG A 133 9.25 3.91 6.97
CA ARG A 133 10.25 4.75 7.63
C ARG A 133 10.72 5.86 6.68
N GLU A 134 11.29 6.88 7.29
CA GLU A 134 11.76 8.09 6.62
C GLU A 134 12.85 7.79 5.58
N ASP A 135 13.77 6.89 5.89
CA ASP A 135 14.85 6.46 5.01
C ASP A 135 14.34 5.91 3.67
N LEU A 136 13.32 5.05 3.69
CA LEU A 136 12.71 4.52 2.47
C LEU A 136 11.92 5.60 1.73
N ARG A 137 11.25 6.52 2.44
CA ARG A 137 10.56 7.68 1.82
C ARG A 137 11.53 8.53 1.02
N GLU A 138 12.72 8.80 1.55
CA GLU A 138 13.73 9.57 0.83
C GLU A 138 14.18 8.91 -0.47
N HIS A 139 14.23 7.58 -0.54
CA HIS A 139 14.51 6.87 -1.79
C HIS A 139 13.41 7.12 -2.84
N PHE A 140 12.14 7.16 -2.43
CA PHE A 140 11.01 7.46 -3.33
C PHE A 140 11.12 8.88 -3.89
N GLU A 141 11.44 9.85 -3.02
CA GLU A 141 11.58 11.26 -3.40
C GLU A 141 12.78 11.48 -4.32
N ARG A 142 13.96 10.94 -3.94
CA ARG A 142 15.19 11.06 -4.74
C ARG A 142 15.03 10.44 -6.13
N ALA A 143 14.28 9.36 -6.25
CA ALA A 143 14.03 8.69 -7.52
C ALA A 143 12.89 9.33 -8.34
N GLY A 144 12.20 10.34 -7.81
CA GLY A 144 11.10 11.02 -8.50
C GLY A 144 9.89 10.11 -8.74
N MET A 145 9.55 9.27 -7.76
CA MET A 145 8.39 8.38 -7.84
C MET A 145 7.08 9.17 -7.77
N THR A 146 6.09 8.74 -8.55
CA THR A 146 4.80 9.43 -8.70
C THR A 146 3.63 8.63 -8.11
N GLY A 147 2.53 9.32 -7.78
CA GLY A 147 1.26 8.68 -7.36
C GLY A 147 1.18 8.31 -5.88
N ALA A 148 2.23 8.53 -5.10
CA ALA A 148 2.23 8.37 -3.65
C ALA A 148 1.93 9.71 -2.95
N VAL A 149 1.23 9.64 -1.82
CA VAL A 149 1.08 10.76 -0.88
C VAL A 149 1.57 10.29 0.49
N PHE A 150 2.49 11.04 1.07
CA PHE A 150 3.06 10.74 2.39
C PHE A 150 2.42 11.62 3.45
N HIS A 151 2.05 10.99 4.57
CA HIS A 151 1.55 11.68 5.74
C HIS A 151 2.43 11.34 6.94
N GLY A 152 2.95 12.37 7.61
CA GLY A 152 3.71 12.19 8.84
C GLY A 152 2.87 11.55 9.95
N MET A 153 3.51 10.81 10.84
CA MET A 153 2.83 10.23 12.00
C MET A 153 2.21 11.33 12.88
N GLY A 154 1.02 11.09 13.43
CA GLY A 154 0.33 12.05 14.29
C GLY A 154 -0.29 13.27 13.58
N VAL A 155 -0.11 13.45 12.27
CA VAL A 155 -0.76 14.54 11.52
C VAL A 155 -2.25 14.26 11.32
N LYS A 156 -3.04 15.32 11.11
CA LYS A 156 -4.45 15.18 10.76
C LYS A 156 -4.55 14.67 9.32
N VAL A 157 -5.19 13.53 9.14
CA VAL A 157 -5.38 12.89 7.84
C VAL A 157 -6.85 12.49 7.66
N ASP A 158 -7.15 11.96 6.47
CA ASP A 158 -8.44 11.39 6.17
C ASP A 158 -8.26 10.16 5.27
N ILE A 159 -7.88 9.04 5.90
CA ILE A 159 -7.57 7.78 5.20
C ILE A 159 -8.71 6.81 5.47
N GLN A 160 -9.29 6.25 4.40
CA GLN A 160 -10.46 5.37 4.48
C GLN A 160 -10.14 3.96 4.04
#